data_AF-A0A820USK9-F1
#
_entry.id   AF-A0A820USK9-F1
#
_cell.length_a   1.000
_cell.length_b   1.000
_cell.length_c   1.000
_cell.angle_alpha   90.00
_cell.angle_beta   90.00
_cell.angle_gamma   90.00
#
_symmetry.space_group_name_H-M   'P 1'
#
loop_
_entity.id
_entity.type
_entity.pdbx_description
1 polymer ?
#
loop_
_entity_poly.entity_id
_entity_poly.type
_entity_poly.pdbx_seq_one_letter_code
_entity_poly.pdbx_strand_id
1 'polypeptide(L)'
;MVLICRNYTCEIIIFTCITNCYDPLPQVHGDILSSFCLVALLDTKTITAYKKIYSINSNFRWDLVDLGADATPFSVAAKSTETLKIVGQRMFPLAKWIIWLDGKGQINRISELLKEVRAPVIDVPHSDAERTSESEVNPTIDRIYVREKSLSQRLNNSIIDIKLQEKEYQRDGFYSRSNALKLKMYDIVIFLYRNNHPCIFRYLCGWHNEVNYISYRGQLSVYYSAVRLNLTDYLHFLP
;
A
#
# COMPACT_ATOMS: atom_id res chain seq x y z
N MET A 1 9.43 -18.04 -10.21
CA MET A 1 9.16 -18.40 -11.62
C MET A 1 7.67 -18.58 -11.94
N VAL A 2 6.76 -18.70 -10.96
CA VAL A 2 5.31 -18.94 -11.20
C VAL A 2 4.50 -17.66 -11.52
N LEU A 3 4.88 -16.50 -11.00
CA LEU A 3 4.16 -15.22 -11.25
C LEU A 3 4.25 -14.73 -12.71
N ILE A 4 5.32 -15.10 -13.43
CA ILE A 4 5.65 -14.52 -14.74
C ILE A 4 4.71 -15.05 -15.85
N CYS A 5 4.21 -16.28 -15.75
CA CYS A 5 3.38 -16.86 -16.82
C CYS A 5 1.91 -16.45 -16.78
N ARG A 6 1.39 -15.95 -15.65
CA ARG A 6 -0.04 -15.61 -15.51
C ARG A 6 -0.39 -14.19 -15.95
N ASN A 7 0.60 -13.37 -16.29
CA ASN A 7 0.45 -11.92 -16.41
C ASN A 7 0.30 -11.39 -17.86
N TYR A 8 0.18 -12.26 -18.86
CA TYR A 8 0.14 -11.81 -20.27
C TYR A 8 -1.24 -11.31 -20.73
N THR A 9 -2.32 -11.60 -20.00
CA THR A 9 -3.70 -11.23 -20.39
C THR A 9 -4.35 -10.18 -19.48
N CYS A 10 -3.76 -9.91 -18.31
CA CYS A 10 -4.34 -9.02 -17.31
C CYS A 10 -3.91 -7.57 -17.58
N GLU A 11 -4.85 -6.68 -17.87
CA GLU A 11 -4.56 -5.24 -17.95
C GLU A 11 -4.50 -4.59 -16.58
N ILE A 12 -5.25 -5.13 -15.61
CA ILE A 12 -5.37 -4.58 -14.27
C ILE A 12 -5.04 -5.67 -13.25
N ILE A 13 -4.07 -5.40 -12.39
CA ILE A 13 -3.73 -6.28 -11.27
C ILE A 13 -4.19 -5.65 -9.98
N ILE A 14 -5.06 -6.36 -9.25
CA ILE A 14 -5.36 -6.10 -7.86
C ILE A 14 -4.59 -7.11 -7.05
N PHE A 15 -3.73 -6.66 -6.14
CA PHE A 15 -2.95 -7.60 -5.33
C PHE A 15 -2.83 -7.19 -3.88
N THR A 16 -2.62 -8.20 -3.05
CA THR A 16 -2.44 -8.07 -1.60
C THR A 16 -1.33 -9.00 -1.13
N CYS A 17 -0.80 -8.76 0.06
CA CYS A 17 0.06 -9.71 0.76
C CYS A 17 -0.43 -9.92 2.18
N ILE A 18 -0.62 -11.18 2.57
CA ILE A 18 -1.06 -11.54 3.91
C ILE A 18 -0.20 -12.68 4.42
N THR A 19 0.40 -12.49 5.59
CA THR A 19 1.21 -13.51 6.26
C THR A 19 0.64 -13.78 7.64
N ASN A 20 0.94 -14.95 8.20
CA ASN A 20 0.53 -15.36 9.54
C ASN A 20 -0.98 -15.34 9.81
N CYS A 21 -1.82 -15.39 8.78
CA CYS A 21 -3.27 -15.23 8.85
C CYS A 21 -3.71 -13.91 9.53
N TYR A 22 -2.91 -12.85 9.43
CA TYR A 22 -3.12 -11.62 10.21
C TYR A 22 -4.39 -10.86 9.81
N ASP A 23 -4.68 -10.80 8.51
CA ASP A 23 -5.87 -10.15 7.95
C ASP A 23 -6.70 -11.16 7.14
N PRO A 24 -7.98 -10.86 6.84
CA PRO A 24 -8.75 -11.56 5.81
C PRO A 24 -8.33 -11.12 4.40
N LEU A 25 -8.73 -11.87 3.38
CA LEU A 25 -8.64 -11.36 2.01
C LEU A 25 -9.54 -10.14 1.83
N PRO A 26 -9.04 -9.10 1.13
CA PRO A 26 -9.84 -7.93 0.85
C PRO A 26 -11.08 -8.26 0.02
N GLN A 27 -12.13 -7.48 0.21
CA GLN A 27 -13.35 -7.60 -0.59
C GLN A 27 -13.29 -6.70 -1.81
N VAL A 28 -13.54 -7.29 -2.97
CA VAL A 28 -13.62 -6.57 -4.25
C VAL A 28 -15.03 -6.79 -4.78
N HIS A 29 -15.83 -5.73 -4.81
CA HIS A 29 -17.22 -5.76 -5.25
C HIS A 29 -17.43 -5.02 -6.57
N GLY A 30 -18.45 -5.44 -7.31
CA GLY A 30 -18.83 -4.88 -8.62
C GLY A 30 -18.35 -5.72 -9.80
N ASP A 31 -18.46 -5.15 -11.00
CA ASP A 31 -18.16 -5.83 -12.25
C ASP A 31 -16.65 -5.98 -12.46
N ILE A 32 -16.11 -7.10 -11.96
CA ILE A 32 -14.74 -7.55 -12.25
C ILE A 32 -14.74 -8.16 -13.65
N LEU A 33 -14.18 -7.43 -14.60
CA LEU A 33 -14.04 -7.84 -15.99
C LEU A 33 -12.97 -8.92 -16.14
N SER A 34 -12.97 -9.63 -17.26
CA SER A 34 -11.95 -10.65 -17.58
C SER A 34 -10.52 -10.09 -17.68
N SER A 35 -10.35 -8.78 -17.85
CA SER A 35 -9.04 -8.10 -17.87
C SER A 35 -8.47 -7.82 -16.47
N PHE A 36 -9.23 -8.09 -15.41
CA PHE A 36 -8.81 -7.93 -14.02
C PHE A 36 -8.30 -9.25 -13.46
N CYS A 37 -7.16 -9.22 -12.80
CA CYS A 37 -6.64 -10.37 -12.07
C CYS A 37 -6.39 -10.00 -10.61
N LEU A 38 -6.92 -10.81 -9.72
CA LEU A 38 -6.84 -10.64 -8.27
C LEU A 38 -5.78 -11.61 -7.75
N VAL A 39 -4.68 -11.12 -7.19
CA VAL A 39 -3.53 -11.94 -6.78
C VAL A 39 -3.26 -11.78 -5.29
N ALA A 40 -3.29 -12.87 -4.53
CA ALA A 40 -2.97 -12.87 -3.10
C ALA A 40 -1.63 -13.56 -2.87
N LEU A 41 -0.65 -12.81 -2.36
CA LEU A 41 0.67 -13.33 -1.99
C LEU A 41 0.63 -13.76 -0.52
N LEU A 42 0.81 -15.05 -0.25
CA LEU A 42 0.54 -15.65 1.06
C LEU A 42 1.71 -16.52 1.53
N ASP A 43 1.96 -16.57 2.84
CA ASP A 43 2.80 -17.63 3.42
C ASP A 43 2.07 -18.98 3.43
N THR A 44 2.83 -20.07 3.53
CA THR A 44 2.27 -21.44 3.48
C THR A 44 1.20 -21.68 4.55
N LYS A 45 1.34 -21.04 5.71
CA LYS A 45 0.33 -21.08 6.78
C LYS A 45 -0.98 -20.43 6.34
N THR A 46 -0.94 -19.22 5.80
CA THR A 46 -2.15 -18.48 5.38
C THR A 46 -2.84 -19.13 4.20
N ILE A 47 -2.09 -19.55 3.17
CA ILE A 47 -2.71 -20.23 2.01
C ILE A 47 -3.41 -21.54 2.41
N THR A 48 -2.85 -22.30 3.36
CA THR A 48 -3.47 -23.53 3.87
C THR A 48 -4.77 -23.23 4.60
N ALA A 49 -4.80 -22.16 5.41
CA ALA A 49 -6.01 -21.71 6.08
C ALA A 49 -7.08 -21.26 5.06
N TYR A 50 -6.68 -20.45 4.08
CA TYR A 50 -7.61 -19.94 3.07
C TYR A 50 -8.11 -21.02 2.13
N LYS A 51 -7.29 -21.97 1.68
CA LYS A 51 -7.77 -23.07 0.82
C LYS A 51 -8.93 -23.84 1.45
N LYS A 52 -8.93 -24.03 2.77
CA LYS A 52 -10.05 -24.65 3.51
C LYS A 52 -11.32 -23.79 3.44
N ILE A 53 -11.19 -22.48 3.55
CA ILE A 53 -12.30 -21.52 3.45
C ILE A 53 -12.80 -21.43 1.99
N TYR A 54 -11.90 -21.42 1.01
CA TYR A 54 -12.21 -21.40 -0.42
C TYR A 54 -12.97 -22.64 -0.86
N SER A 55 -12.56 -23.83 -0.39
CA SER A 55 -13.29 -25.06 -0.72
C SER A 55 -14.74 -25.04 -0.21
N ILE A 56 -15.05 -24.22 0.79
CA ILE A 56 -16.41 -24.04 1.31
C ILE A 56 -17.19 -22.99 0.49
N ASN A 57 -16.52 -22.09 -0.22
CA ASN A 57 -17.14 -20.92 -0.84
C ASN A 57 -16.57 -20.68 -2.25
N SER A 58 -17.24 -21.22 -3.27
CA SER A 58 -16.76 -21.28 -4.66
C SER A 58 -16.69 -19.94 -5.39
N ASN A 59 -17.18 -18.85 -4.78
CA ASN A 59 -17.26 -17.53 -5.41
C ASN A 59 -16.00 -16.68 -5.25
N PHE A 60 -14.97 -17.17 -4.56
CA PHE A 60 -13.75 -16.40 -4.36
C PHE A 60 -12.86 -16.40 -5.62
N ARG A 61 -12.58 -15.20 -6.16
CA ARG A 61 -11.84 -14.99 -7.42
C ARG A 61 -10.33 -14.76 -7.30
N TRP A 62 -9.75 -14.80 -6.10
CA TRP A 62 -8.31 -14.55 -5.95
C TRP A 62 -7.46 -15.74 -6.37
N ASP A 63 -6.44 -15.47 -7.16
CA ASP A 63 -5.30 -16.34 -7.39
C ASP A 63 -4.39 -16.35 -6.16
N LEU A 64 -4.38 -17.47 -5.45
CA LEU A 64 -3.56 -17.65 -4.25
C LEU A 64 -2.15 -18.11 -4.62
N VAL A 65 -1.14 -17.32 -4.26
CA VAL A 65 0.28 -17.59 -4.53
C VAL A 65 0.99 -17.86 -3.20
N ASP A 66 1.54 -19.07 -3.07
CA ASP A 66 2.35 -19.46 -1.91
C ASP A 66 3.78 -18.92 -2.05
N LEU A 67 4.19 -18.09 -1.10
CA LEU A 67 5.54 -17.54 -0.99
C LEU A 67 6.48 -18.45 -0.19
N GLY A 68 5.97 -19.49 0.48
CA GLY A 68 6.72 -20.42 1.33
C GLY A 68 6.46 -20.24 2.83
N ALA A 69 6.98 -21.18 3.63
CA ALA A 69 6.76 -21.24 5.08
C ALA A 69 7.43 -20.09 5.85
N ASP A 70 8.56 -19.60 5.33
CA ASP A 70 9.36 -18.52 5.91
C ASP A 70 9.29 -17.25 5.04
N ALA A 71 8.14 -17.02 4.40
CA ALA A 71 7.90 -15.86 3.55
C ALA A 71 7.75 -14.56 4.38
N THR A 72 8.82 -14.19 5.09
CA THR A 72 9.01 -12.86 5.64
C THR A 72 10.19 -12.24 4.90
N PRO A 73 9.94 -11.46 3.83
CA PRO A 73 11.02 -10.77 3.12
C PRO A 73 11.93 -9.97 4.06
N PHE A 74 11.37 -9.54 5.20
CA PHE A 74 12.09 -8.84 6.25
C PHE A 74 11.66 -9.31 7.65
N SER A 75 12.58 -9.20 8.62
CA SER A 75 12.33 -9.48 10.05
C SER A 75 11.30 -8.53 10.68
N VAL A 76 11.16 -7.32 10.12
CA VAL A 76 10.14 -6.35 10.52
C VAL A 76 8.93 -6.51 9.59
N ALA A 77 7.82 -7.02 10.12
CA ALA A 77 6.61 -7.30 9.35
C ALA A 77 6.11 -6.08 8.54
N ALA A 78 6.13 -4.88 9.13
CA ALA A 78 5.71 -3.64 8.46
C ALA A 78 6.52 -3.38 7.18
N LYS A 79 7.82 -3.74 7.16
CA LYS A 79 8.70 -3.56 6.01
C LYS A 79 8.27 -4.41 4.82
N SER A 80 7.80 -5.63 5.08
CA SER A 80 7.30 -6.53 4.03
C SER A 80 6.09 -5.94 3.33
N THR A 81 5.10 -5.47 4.09
CA THR A 81 3.88 -4.85 3.56
C THR A 81 4.19 -3.60 2.74
N GLU A 82 4.99 -2.67 3.27
CA GLU A 82 5.29 -1.42 2.56
C GLU A 82 6.16 -1.66 1.33
N THR A 83 7.08 -2.63 1.36
CA THR A 83 7.87 -2.99 0.18
C THR A 83 6.98 -3.58 -0.91
N LEU A 84 6.11 -4.52 -0.56
CA LEU A 84 5.27 -5.21 -1.54
C LEU A 84 4.27 -4.26 -2.23
N LYS A 85 3.72 -3.28 -1.50
CA LYS A 85 2.91 -2.20 -2.04
C LYS A 85 3.57 -1.45 -3.19
N ILE A 86 4.90 -1.30 -3.11
CA ILE A 86 5.68 -0.43 -4.00
C ILE A 86 6.32 -1.21 -5.16
N VAL A 87 6.46 -2.53 -5.08
CA VAL A 87 7.13 -3.34 -6.13
C VAL A 87 6.17 -3.98 -7.13
N GLY A 88 4.88 -3.64 -7.09
CA GLY A 88 3.88 -4.17 -8.02
C GLY A 88 4.25 -3.97 -9.50
N GLN A 89 4.83 -2.83 -9.88
CA GLN A 89 5.35 -2.62 -11.26
C GLN A 89 6.42 -3.62 -11.68
N ARG A 90 7.20 -4.14 -10.72
CA ARG A 90 8.26 -5.13 -10.99
C ARG A 90 7.68 -6.54 -11.05
N MET A 91 6.67 -6.83 -10.23
CA MET A 91 6.00 -8.13 -10.22
C MET A 91 5.09 -8.32 -11.43
N PHE A 92 4.47 -7.23 -11.89
CA PHE A 92 3.47 -7.26 -12.97
C PHE A 92 3.79 -6.25 -14.08
N PRO A 93 4.93 -6.39 -14.77
CA PRO A 93 5.44 -5.37 -15.70
C PRO A 93 4.55 -5.12 -16.93
N LEU A 94 3.64 -6.05 -17.26
CA LEU A 94 2.73 -5.93 -18.41
C LEU A 94 1.37 -5.33 -18.06
N ALA A 95 1.02 -5.23 -16.78
CA ALA A 95 -0.23 -4.64 -16.37
C ALA A 95 -0.22 -3.13 -16.66
N LYS A 96 -1.36 -2.57 -17.09
CA LYS A 96 -1.54 -1.13 -17.27
C LYS A 96 -1.77 -0.43 -15.94
N TRP A 97 -2.53 -1.06 -15.05
CA TRP A 97 -2.84 -0.56 -13.72
C TRP A 97 -2.45 -1.58 -12.66
N ILE A 98 -1.88 -1.07 -11.58
CA ILE A 98 -1.59 -1.83 -10.38
C ILE A 98 -2.41 -1.23 -9.23
N ILE A 99 -3.07 -2.11 -8.48
CA ILE A 99 -3.88 -1.76 -7.32
C ILE A 99 -3.38 -2.60 -6.15
N TRP A 100 -2.71 -1.97 -5.20
CA TRP A 100 -2.49 -2.57 -3.90
C TRP A 100 -3.75 -2.45 -3.05
N LEU A 101 -4.13 -3.54 -2.39
CA LEU A 101 -5.25 -3.57 -1.48
C LEU A 101 -4.83 -4.24 -0.16
N ASP A 102 -4.79 -3.47 0.91
CA ASP A 102 -4.56 -3.96 2.26
C ASP A 102 -5.70 -4.90 2.68
N GLY A 103 -5.44 -5.85 3.59
CA GLY A 103 -6.42 -6.86 4.02
C GLY A 103 -7.72 -6.28 4.58
N LYS A 104 -7.68 -5.03 5.07
CA LYS A 104 -8.85 -4.30 5.58
C LYS A 104 -9.59 -3.50 4.51
N GLY A 105 -9.02 -3.41 3.32
CA GLY A 105 -9.54 -2.64 2.21
C GLY A 105 -10.78 -3.27 1.60
N GLN A 106 -11.67 -2.39 1.14
CA GLN A 106 -12.81 -2.75 0.34
C GLN A 106 -12.86 -1.82 -0.85
N ILE A 107 -13.03 -2.37 -2.05
CA ILE A 107 -13.16 -1.58 -3.26
C ILE A 107 -14.44 -1.95 -4.00
N ASN A 108 -15.19 -0.92 -4.37
CA ASN A 108 -16.44 -1.02 -5.10
C ASN A 108 -16.30 -0.25 -6.41
N ARG A 109 -16.96 -0.72 -7.49
CA ARG A 109 -17.07 0.02 -8.77
C ARG A 109 -15.71 0.39 -9.40
N ILE A 110 -14.68 -0.43 -9.22
CA ILE A 110 -13.31 -0.15 -9.72
C ILE A 110 -13.26 0.14 -11.23
N SER A 111 -14.08 -0.56 -12.02
CA SER A 111 -14.18 -0.35 -13.48
C SER A 111 -14.66 1.06 -13.87
N GLU A 112 -15.44 1.71 -13.02
CA GLU A 112 -15.89 3.08 -13.24
C GLU A 112 -14.85 4.08 -12.76
N LEU A 113 -14.27 3.84 -11.56
CA LEU A 113 -13.18 4.66 -11.01
C LEU A 113 -12.03 4.78 -12.02
N LEU A 114 -11.59 3.67 -12.61
CA LEU A 114 -10.49 3.66 -13.59
C LEU A 114 -10.77 4.46 -14.88
N LYS A 115 -12.03 4.78 -15.19
CA LYS A 115 -12.40 5.63 -16.34
C LYS A 115 -12.30 7.12 -16.01
N GLU A 116 -12.48 7.48 -14.75
CA GLU A 116 -12.49 8.88 -14.29
C GLU A 116 -11.08 9.39 -13.99
N VAL A 117 -10.15 8.48 -13.72
CA VAL A 117 -8.79 8.81 -13.30
C VAL A 117 -8.00 9.45 -14.43
N ARG A 118 -7.42 10.61 -14.11
CA ARG A 118 -6.55 11.37 -15.03
C ARG A 118 -5.09 11.40 -14.61
N ALA A 119 -4.77 11.07 -13.36
CA ALA A 119 -3.40 11.07 -12.87
C ALA A 119 -2.79 9.67 -12.79
N PRO A 120 -1.44 9.57 -12.74
CA PRO A 120 -0.78 8.28 -12.61
C PRO A 120 -0.94 7.61 -11.26
N VAL A 121 -1.08 8.35 -10.16
CA VAL A 121 -1.35 7.82 -8.81
C VAL A 121 -2.73 8.28 -8.39
N ILE A 122 -3.49 7.38 -7.76
CA ILE A 122 -4.76 7.72 -7.14
C ILE A 122 -4.77 7.29 -5.69
N ASP A 123 -5.22 8.23 -4.88
CA ASP A 123 -5.34 8.13 -3.45
C ASP A 123 -6.81 8.21 -3.02
N VAL A 124 -7.27 7.29 -2.18
CA VAL A 124 -8.48 7.37 -1.35
C VAL A 124 -8.28 8.30 -0.14
N PRO A 125 -8.98 9.44 -0.04
CA PRO A 125 -8.82 10.36 1.08
C PRO A 125 -9.06 9.67 2.43
N HIS A 126 -8.30 10.06 3.45
CA HIS A 126 -8.59 9.65 4.81
C HIS A 126 -10.00 10.14 5.22
N SER A 127 -10.72 9.36 6.03
CA SER A 127 -12.10 9.66 6.43
C SER A 127 -12.25 11.00 7.17
N ASP A 128 -11.19 11.43 7.85
CA ASP A 128 -11.02 12.79 8.34
C ASP A 128 -10.44 13.69 7.24
N ALA A 129 -11.31 14.50 6.64
CA ALA A 129 -10.97 15.39 5.52
C ALA A 129 -10.02 16.53 5.90
N GLU A 130 -9.84 16.84 7.19
CA GLU A 130 -8.91 17.89 7.65
C GLU A 130 -7.54 17.34 8.04
N ARG A 131 -7.41 16.01 8.06
CA ARG A 131 -6.14 15.32 8.29
C ARG A 131 -5.10 15.72 7.24
N THR A 132 -3.92 16.08 7.71
CA THR A 132 -2.70 16.32 6.90
C THR A 132 -1.57 15.37 7.33
N SER A 133 -0.49 15.32 6.54
CA SER A 133 0.72 14.57 6.92
C SER A 133 1.31 15.00 8.25
N GLU A 134 1.20 16.28 8.62
CA GLU A 134 1.68 16.81 9.90
C GLU A 134 0.80 16.31 11.05
N SER A 135 -0.53 16.42 10.90
CA SER A 135 -1.46 15.96 11.93
C SER A 135 -1.46 14.44 12.15
N GLU A 136 -0.94 13.66 11.19
CA GLU A 136 -0.91 12.19 11.26
C GLU A 136 0.14 11.65 12.24
N VAL A 137 1.17 12.44 12.59
CA VAL A 137 2.29 11.96 13.41
C VAL A 137 1.81 11.43 14.77
N ASN A 138 1.04 12.23 15.51
CA ASN A 138 0.58 11.85 16.84
C ASN A 138 -0.40 10.66 16.81
N PRO A 139 -1.43 10.63 15.94
CA PRO A 139 -2.27 9.46 15.78
C PRO A 139 -1.50 8.18 15.39
N THR A 140 -0.42 8.31 14.61
CA THR A 140 0.45 7.16 14.28
C THR A 140 1.15 6.64 15.54
N ILE A 141 1.66 7.54 16.38
CA ILE A 141 2.27 7.19 17.66
C ILE A 141 1.24 6.52 18.59
N ASP A 142 0.02 7.05 18.69
CA ASP A 142 -1.04 6.47 19.51
C ASP A 142 -1.38 5.04 19.07
N ARG A 143 -1.50 4.81 17.75
CA ARG A 143 -1.72 3.46 17.20
C ARG A 143 -0.57 2.51 17.53
N ILE A 144 0.67 3.00 17.57
CA ILE A 144 1.85 2.21 17.93
C ILE A 144 1.87 1.90 19.42
N TYR A 145 1.54 2.86 20.29
CA TYR A 145 1.37 2.61 21.72
C TYR A 145 0.39 1.46 21.97
N VAL A 146 -0.78 1.49 21.33
CA VAL A 146 -1.78 0.42 21.49
C VAL A 146 -1.25 -0.93 20.97
N ARG A 147 -0.60 -0.93 19.80
CA ARG A 147 -0.13 -2.16 19.14
C ARG A 147 1.11 -2.78 19.79
N GLU A 148 2.01 -1.97 20.34
CA GLU A 148 3.34 -2.38 20.77
C GLU A 148 3.56 -2.20 22.29
N LYS A 149 2.52 -1.85 23.07
CA LYS A 149 2.61 -1.66 24.55
C LYS A 149 3.32 -2.77 25.31
N SER A 150 3.17 -4.03 24.87
CA SER A 150 3.78 -5.19 25.53
C SER A 150 5.23 -5.44 25.11
N LEU A 151 5.75 -4.70 24.13
CA LEU A 151 7.07 -4.83 23.55
C LEU A 151 7.87 -3.53 23.79
N SER A 152 8.20 -3.25 25.06
CA SER A 152 8.75 -1.96 25.51
C SER A 152 9.93 -1.45 24.68
N GLN A 153 10.90 -2.32 24.36
CA GLN A 153 12.05 -1.93 23.54
C GLN A 153 11.64 -1.58 22.11
N ARG A 154 10.75 -2.35 21.50
CA ARG A 154 10.27 -2.11 20.14
C ARG A 154 9.44 -0.83 20.07
N LEU A 155 8.54 -0.61 21.03
CA LEU A 155 7.75 0.60 21.16
C LEU A 155 8.66 1.84 21.25
N ASN A 156 9.68 1.81 22.12
CA ASN A 156 10.62 2.91 22.27
C ASN A 156 11.35 3.22 20.95
N ASN A 157 11.85 2.19 20.27
CA ASN A 157 12.52 2.36 18.98
C ASN A 157 11.57 2.97 17.93
N SER A 158 10.35 2.43 17.79
CA SER A 158 9.34 2.94 16.87
C SER A 158 9.02 4.42 17.10
N ILE A 159 8.91 4.85 18.36
CA ILE A 159 8.63 6.26 18.71
C ILE A 159 9.84 7.14 18.36
N ILE A 160 11.06 6.71 18.70
CA ILE A 160 12.28 7.43 18.37
C ILE A 160 12.38 7.63 16.86
N ASP A 161 12.18 6.57 16.07
CA ASP A 161 12.26 6.63 14.61
C ASP A 161 11.23 7.61 14.03
N ILE A 162 9.98 7.59 14.53
CA ILE A 162 8.95 8.53 14.08
C ILE A 162 9.29 9.98 14.45
N LYS A 163 9.82 10.22 15.65
CA LYS A 163 10.22 11.57 16.08
C LYS A 163 11.42 12.09 15.29
N LEU A 164 12.35 11.21 14.94
CA LEU A 164 13.45 11.54 14.03
C LEU A 164 12.91 11.90 12.63
N GLN A 165 12.02 11.08 12.07
CA GLN A 165 11.37 11.36 10.78
C GLN A 165 10.63 12.71 10.80
N GLU A 166 9.83 12.97 11.84
CA GLU A 166 9.09 14.23 12.00
C GLU A 166 10.03 15.44 12.00
N LYS A 167 11.14 15.36 12.76
CA LYS A 167 12.13 16.43 12.84
C LYS A 167 12.81 16.69 11.50
N GLU A 168 13.18 15.64 10.78
CA GLU A 168 13.76 15.76 9.43
C GLU A 168 12.76 16.41 8.46
N TYR A 169 11.49 16.01 8.52
CA TYR A 169 10.44 16.57 7.67
C TYR A 169 10.16 18.04 7.97
N GLN A 170 10.17 18.43 9.24
CA GLN A 170 10.09 19.83 9.66
C GLN A 170 11.29 20.63 9.15
N ARG A 171 12.51 20.13 9.34
CA ARG A 171 13.74 20.80 8.89
C ARG A 171 13.76 21.02 7.39
N ASP A 172 13.29 20.04 6.63
CA ASP A 172 13.22 20.13 5.17
C ASP A 172 12.10 21.06 4.69
N GLY A 173 11.21 21.52 5.57
CA GLY A 173 10.05 22.35 5.23
C GLY A 173 8.93 21.57 4.53
N PHE A 174 8.91 20.23 4.67
CA PHE A 174 7.92 19.38 4.01
C PHE A 174 6.48 19.75 4.38
N TYR A 175 6.18 19.86 5.67
CA TYR A 175 4.81 20.12 6.12
C TYR A 175 4.28 21.45 5.60
N SER A 176 5.09 22.51 5.62
CA SER A 176 4.72 23.80 5.05
C SER A 176 4.41 23.71 3.55
N ARG A 177 5.25 23.01 2.77
CA ARG A 177 5.00 22.79 1.33
C ARG A 177 3.76 21.95 1.07
N SER A 178 3.59 20.86 1.81
CA SER A 178 2.44 19.96 1.70
C SER A 178 1.12 20.70 1.99
N ASN A 179 1.11 21.51 3.06
CA ASN A 179 -0.04 22.33 3.44
C ASN A 179 -0.33 23.42 2.39
N ALA A 180 0.69 24.06 1.83
CA ALA A 180 0.51 25.05 0.75
C ALA A 180 -0.11 24.43 -0.52
N LEU A 181 0.23 23.17 -0.81
CA LEU A 181 -0.37 22.37 -1.88
C LEU A 181 -1.75 21.79 -1.52
N LYS A 182 -2.22 22.01 -0.29
CA LYS A 182 -3.49 21.49 0.24
C LYS A 182 -3.60 19.96 0.15
N LEU A 183 -2.47 19.26 0.28
CA LEU A 183 -2.46 17.80 0.29
C LEU A 183 -3.12 17.28 1.57
N LYS A 184 -4.26 16.61 1.40
CA LYS A 184 -4.97 15.93 2.49
C LYS A 184 -4.36 14.55 2.73
N MET A 185 -4.56 14.02 3.93
CA MET A 185 -3.98 12.74 4.34
C MET A 185 -4.56 11.57 3.52
N TYR A 186 -3.70 10.60 3.25
CA TYR A 186 -4.07 9.39 2.54
C TYR A 186 -4.40 8.22 3.47
N ASP A 187 -5.42 7.42 3.12
CA ASP A 187 -5.54 6.06 3.61
C ASP A 187 -4.85 5.07 2.65
N ILE A 188 -3.66 4.61 3.04
CA ILE A 188 -2.82 3.66 2.28
C ILE A 188 -3.40 2.22 2.21
N VAL A 189 -4.65 2.04 2.64
CA VAL A 189 -5.41 0.78 2.56
C VAL A 189 -5.71 0.38 1.12
N ILE A 190 -5.95 1.34 0.24
CA ILE A 190 -5.91 1.15 -1.21
C ILE A 190 -4.65 1.87 -1.67
N PHE A 191 -4.04 1.50 -2.79
CA PHE A 191 -3.03 2.34 -3.45
C PHE A 191 -2.98 1.97 -4.93
N LEU A 192 -3.28 2.92 -5.80
CA LEU A 192 -3.49 2.65 -7.21
C LEU A 192 -2.54 3.47 -8.08
N TYR A 193 -1.88 2.82 -9.04
CA TYR A 193 -1.01 3.53 -9.97
C TYR A 193 -0.97 2.95 -11.38
N ARG A 194 -0.72 3.84 -12.35
CA ARG A 194 -0.55 3.52 -13.76
C ARG A 194 0.87 3.07 -14.03
N ASN A 195 1.04 1.77 -14.22
CA ASN A 195 2.34 1.11 -14.33
C ASN A 195 3.25 1.71 -15.43
N ASN A 196 2.66 2.05 -16.58
CA ASN A 196 3.41 2.48 -17.76
C ASN A 196 3.73 3.98 -17.78
N HIS A 197 3.48 4.71 -16.69
CA HIS A 197 3.77 6.14 -16.64
C HIS A 197 5.21 6.39 -16.13
N PRO A 198 6.05 7.17 -16.84
CA PRO A 198 7.48 7.29 -16.53
C PRO A 198 7.77 7.83 -15.13
N CYS A 199 6.93 8.74 -14.61
CA CYS A 199 7.12 9.31 -13.27
C CYS A 199 6.78 8.34 -12.13
N ILE A 200 6.03 7.26 -12.39
CA ILE A 200 5.63 6.30 -11.36
C ILE A 200 6.83 5.54 -10.82
N PHE A 201 7.73 5.07 -11.69
CA PHE A 201 8.95 4.39 -11.22
C PHE A 201 9.78 5.27 -10.30
N ARG A 202 9.96 6.55 -10.65
CA ARG A 202 10.73 7.50 -9.85
C ARG A 202 10.06 7.75 -8.49
N TYR A 203 8.75 7.97 -8.50
CA TYR A 203 7.98 8.15 -7.27
C TYR A 203 8.07 6.94 -6.35
N LEU A 204 7.78 5.74 -6.89
CA LEU A 204 7.79 4.49 -6.14
C LEU A 204 9.18 4.14 -5.60
N CYS A 205 10.25 4.36 -6.37
CA CYS A 205 11.61 4.20 -5.86
C CYS A 205 11.94 5.20 -4.75
N GLY A 206 11.54 6.46 -4.89
CA GLY A 206 11.71 7.48 -3.86
C GLY A 206 10.97 7.11 -2.56
N TRP A 207 9.71 6.71 -2.69
CA TRP A 207 8.89 6.31 -1.55
C TRP A 207 9.38 5.02 -0.90
N HIS A 208 9.82 4.04 -1.68
CA HIS A 208 10.47 2.84 -1.15
C HIS A 208 11.65 3.21 -0.27
N ASN A 209 12.54 4.09 -0.76
CA ASN A 209 13.70 4.48 0.02
C ASN A 209 13.28 5.20 1.30
N GLU A 210 12.34 6.14 1.20
CA GLU A 210 11.87 6.89 2.34
C GLU A 210 11.24 6.01 3.43
N VAL A 211 10.28 5.16 3.05
CA VAL A 211 9.57 4.30 4.01
C VAL A 211 10.52 3.32 4.70
N ASN A 212 11.53 2.84 3.97
CA ASN A 212 12.51 1.89 4.49
C ASN A 212 13.69 2.52 5.24
N TYR A 213 13.82 3.84 5.21
CA TYR A 213 14.98 4.52 5.79
C TYR A 213 14.82 4.80 7.29
N ILE A 214 13.65 5.27 7.72
CA ILE A 214 13.44 5.72 9.11
C ILE A 214 12.47 4.82 9.88
N SER A 215 11.17 4.95 9.66
CA SER A 215 10.16 4.41 10.59
C SER A 215 9.37 3.20 10.09
N TYR A 216 9.48 2.82 8.81
CA TYR A 216 8.61 1.83 8.17
C TYR A 216 7.12 2.20 8.29
N ARG A 217 6.79 3.49 8.11
CA ARG A 217 5.41 4.00 8.14
C ARG A 217 5.07 4.65 6.81
N GLY A 218 4.36 3.90 5.95
CA GLY A 218 3.95 4.38 4.63
C GLY A 218 3.09 5.64 4.71
N GLN A 219 2.17 5.69 5.67
CA GLN A 219 1.25 6.82 5.86
C GLN A 219 2.00 8.15 6.02
N LEU A 220 3.06 8.18 6.82
CA LEU A 220 3.81 9.41 7.09
C LEU A 220 4.65 9.86 5.88
N SER A 221 5.09 8.93 5.04
CA SER A 221 6.12 9.16 4.02
C SER A 221 5.59 9.31 2.58
N VAL A 222 4.34 8.90 2.33
CA VAL A 222 3.77 8.81 0.97
C VAL A 222 3.83 10.14 0.22
N TYR A 223 3.44 11.26 0.85
CA TYR A 223 3.51 12.58 0.24
C TYR A 223 4.87 13.23 0.34
N TYR A 224 5.69 12.85 1.33
CA TYR A 224 7.04 13.39 1.46
C TYR A 224 7.84 13.13 0.17
N SER A 225 7.75 11.90 -0.35
CA SER A 225 8.45 11.54 -1.59
C SER A 225 7.90 12.28 -2.82
N ALA A 226 6.58 12.48 -2.91
CA ALA A 226 5.98 13.23 -4.01
C ALA A 226 6.40 14.70 -3.99
N VAL A 227 6.33 15.34 -2.81
CA VAL A 227 6.72 16.75 -2.64
C VAL A 227 8.22 16.93 -2.89
N ARG A 228 9.07 16.06 -2.33
CA ARG A 228 10.53 16.17 -2.48
C ARG A 228 11.00 15.96 -3.92
N LEU A 229 10.31 15.10 -4.67
CA LEU A 229 10.62 14.83 -6.08
C LEU A 229 9.91 15.77 -7.06
N ASN A 230 9.09 16.71 -6.56
CA ASN A 230 8.24 17.59 -7.36
C ASN A 230 7.31 16.80 -8.31
N LEU A 231 6.64 15.79 -7.76
CA LEU A 231 5.73 14.88 -8.47
C LEU A 231 4.27 14.99 -7.97
N THR A 232 3.91 16.09 -7.31
CA THR A 232 2.58 16.25 -6.70
C THR A 232 1.46 16.38 -7.73
N ASP A 233 1.75 16.88 -8.92
CA ASP A 233 0.79 16.96 -10.04
C ASP A 233 0.38 15.57 -10.58
N TYR A 234 1.06 14.51 -10.16
CA TYR A 234 0.76 13.13 -10.54
C TYR A 234 -0.11 12.39 -9.53
N LEU A 235 -0.56 13.08 -8.48
CA LEU A 235 -1.47 12.58 -7.48
C LEU A 235 -2.90 13.03 -7.83
N HIS A 236 -3.86 12.12 -7.67
CA HIS A 236 -5.29 12.41 -7.77
C HIS A 236 -5.99 11.77 -6.58
N PHE A 237 -7.09 12.36 -6.14
CA PHE A 237 -7.87 11.81 -5.04
C PHE A 237 -9.19 11.25 -5.56
N LEU A 238 -9.56 10.04 -5.12
CA LEU A 238 -10.94 9.61 -5.27
C LEU A 238 -11.84 10.55 -4.44
N PRO A 239 -13.04 10.88 -4.95
CA PRO A 239 -14.01 11.67 -4.18
C PRO A 239 -14.47 10.95 -2.90
#